data_AF-A0A949Q2M0-F1
#
_entry.id   AF-A0A949Q2M0-F1
#
_cell.length_a   1.000
_cell.length_b   1.000
_cell.length_c   1.000
_cell.angle_alpha   90.00
_cell.angle_beta   90.00
_cell.angle_gamma   90.00
#
_symmetry.space_group_name_H-M   'P 1'
#
loop_
_entity.id
_entity.type
_entity.pdbx_description
1 polymer ?
#
loop_
_entity_poly.entity_id
_entity_poly.type
_entity_poly.pdbx_seq_one_letter_code
_entity_poly.pdbx_strand_id
1 'polypeptide(L)'
;MGYRPDVDGLGMALSCDKTTTGARLIASIPVNQVNIMGFGVIRLGDSTTPCPKCGKAGKVIESAKAYRRSFMGIQVAVDRCEVMCDCPQGSNRIIAPSGQWMGSGPSPAQIAQEKHAAMLLVRQAEKEAQEKRLAEERERNRVFAKSCLRGEGCNDAGEEQEPHTNFAVMAFYQAAPPADPVSDNVVVQHAQSARKKKSAENIPEPKKRSALYKWWFGNHEEMDYQAAKDAAERAENAKAAVADASVLGLIGGSAITSGTWAVKFGEMATGLGRIAASGPGAPLVAVVMGMMPGRLNDGEQDFLDRMRLEQMREAPTRVRYTWESDSQGNLVPHGWHTPPGKDRVRVRKMEWNHTRKAYTFTTEEDPPITIVWTPDNTGENNSWNTGNQNPVRIPNPVVVDPLAEDTSIEATTTPAPEEKKFADYILILPLPNIPPIHVYLHSVLKGNVAEEAAKKLGYNRRVAPNKAPFNSHGQPAFFNGKDYITPDVDGHNVSEGWKKFSKKGVRLGTYDKYLNRVKG
;
A
#
# COMPACT_ATOMS: atom_id res chain seq x y z
N MET A 1 -42.20 31.11 -38.35
CA MET A 1 -40.88 30.64 -38.81
C MET A 1 -40.97 29.14 -39.02
N GLY A 2 -40.29 28.60 -40.03
CA GLY A 2 -40.34 27.18 -40.36
C GLY A 2 -39.40 26.87 -41.52
N TYR A 3 -39.47 25.64 -42.02
CA TYR A 3 -38.77 25.24 -43.23
C TYR A 3 -39.53 25.69 -44.47
N ARG A 4 -38.81 26.07 -45.53
CA ARG A 4 -39.37 26.47 -46.82
C ARG A 4 -40.37 25.40 -47.31
N PRO A 5 -41.59 25.78 -47.73
CA PRO A 5 -42.55 24.83 -48.29
C PRO A 5 -41.97 24.09 -49.49
N ASP A 6 -42.10 22.77 -49.46
CA ASP A 6 -41.75 21.92 -50.60
C ASP A 6 -42.88 21.89 -51.62
N VAL A 7 -42.49 22.05 -52.87
CA VAL A 7 -43.35 21.94 -54.04
C VAL A 7 -42.71 20.93 -55.00
N ASP A 8 -43.09 19.65 -54.83
CA ASP A 8 -42.71 18.52 -55.70
C ASP A 8 -41.20 18.25 -55.68
N GLY A 9 -40.61 18.31 -54.49
CA GLY A 9 -39.17 18.15 -54.27
C GLY A 9 -38.35 19.40 -54.52
N LEU A 10 -38.98 20.53 -54.88
CA LEU A 10 -38.34 21.82 -55.11
C LEU A 10 -38.89 22.87 -54.13
N GLY A 11 -38.06 23.78 -53.65
CA GLY A 11 -38.53 24.80 -52.70
C GLY A 11 -39.40 25.84 -53.39
N MET A 12 -40.50 26.23 -52.75
CA MET A 12 -41.34 27.34 -53.22
C MET A 12 -40.56 28.65 -53.25
N ALA A 13 -40.64 29.39 -54.35
CA ALA A 13 -39.97 30.68 -54.50
C ALA A 13 -40.73 31.79 -53.76
N LEU A 14 -39.99 32.61 -53.01
CA LEU A 14 -40.49 33.69 -52.16
C LEU A 14 -39.74 35.00 -52.46
N SER A 15 -40.34 36.14 -52.14
CA SER A 15 -39.75 37.48 -52.35
C SER A 15 -38.42 37.77 -51.62
N CYS A 16 -38.01 36.92 -50.68
CA CYS A 16 -36.66 36.97 -50.08
C CYS A 16 -35.57 36.38 -50.98
N ASP A 17 -35.96 35.58 -51.95
CA ASP A 17 -35.04 34.81 -52.77
C ASP A 17 -34.41 35.66 -53.85
N LYS A 18 -33.29 35.14 -54.35
CA LYS A 18 -32.54 35.74 -55.43
C LYS A 18 -32.49 34.80 -56.62
N THR A 19 -32.23 35.38 -57.77
CA THR A 19 -31.86 34.61 -58.94
C THR A 19 -30.35 34.35 -58.97
N THR A 20 -29.88 33.47 -59.86
CA THR A 20 -28.46 33.19 -60.10
C THR A 20 -27.65 34.41 -60.55
N THR A 21 -28.31 35.46 -61.02
CA THR A 21 -27.69 36.76 -61.33
C THR A 21 -27.66 37.72 -60.13
N GLY A 22 -28.32 37.37 -59.01
CA GLY A 22 -28.41 38.18 -57.81
C GLY A 22 -29.62 39.12 -57.75
N ALA A 23 -30.50 39.12 -58.77
CA ALA A 23 -31.73 39.92 -58.77
C ALA A 23 -32.72 39.40 -57.71
N ARG A 24 -33.46 40.31 -57.06
CA ARG A 24 -34.49 39.95 -56.06
C ARG A 24 -35.83 39.73 -56.74
N LEU A 25 -36.60 38.75 -56.26
CA LEU A 25 -37.93 38.47 -56.75
C LEU A 25 -38.97 39.45 -56.15
N ILE A 26 -39.91 39.90 -56.98
CA ILE A 26 -40.96 40.85 -56.60
C ILE A 26 -42.31 40.15 -56.77
N ALA A 27 -42.94 39.80 -55.65
CA ALA A 27 -44.25 39.14 -55.66
C ALA A 27 -45.33 40.11 -56.17
N SER A 28 -46.18 39.64 -57.08
CA SER A 28 -47.37 40.40 -57.51
C SER A 28 -48.49 40.40 -56.48
N ILE A 29 -48.52 39.39 -55.59
CA ILE A 29 -49.46 39.34 -54.47
C ILE A 29 -48.86 40.11 -53.28
N PRO A 30 -49.57 41.10 -52.73
CA PRO A 30 -49.17 41.76 -51.50
C PRO A 30 -49.02 40.76 -50.32
N VAL A 31 -47.98 40.95 -49.50
CA VAL A 31 -47.67 40.06 -48.36
C VAL A 31 -48.80 39.98 -47.33
N ASN A 32 -49.68 40.98 -47.26
CA ASN A 32 -50.86 40.96 -46.37
C ASN A 32 -51.99 40.03 -46.85
N GLN A 33 -52.00 39.63 -48.13
CA GLN A 33 -52.98 38.69 -48.69
C GLN A 33 -52.45 37.26 -48.63
N VAL A 34 -51.21 37.05 -49.06
CA VAL A 34 -50.54 35.74 -48.99
C VAL A 34 -49.18 35.93 -48.32
N ASN A 35 -49.09 35.44 -47.10
CA ASN A 35 -47.89 35.52 -46.27
C ASN A 35 -47.34 34.11 -46.05
N ILE A 36 -46.16 33.83 -46.60
CA ILE A 36 -45.41 32.63 -46.27
C ILE A 36 -44.16 33.05 -45.51
N MET A 37 -44.20 32.86 -44.19
CA MET A 37 -43.06 33.14 -43.29
C MET A 37 -42.53 34.58 -43.37
N GLY A 38 -43.40 35.55 -43.61
CA GLY A 38 -43.06 36.97 -43.76
C GLY A 38 -42.78 37.42 -45.19
N PHE A 39 -42.83 36.51 -46.16
CA PHE A 39 -42.49 36.79 -47.56
C PHE A 39 -43.68 36.52 -48.50
N GLY A 40 -43.77 37.31 -49.57
CA GLY A 40 -44.73 37.10 -50.65
C GLY A 40 -44.34 35.92 -51.53
N VAL A 41 -45.36 35.19 -52.01
CA VAL A 41 -45.19 34.04 -52.91
C VAL A 41 -44.90 34.52 -54.34
N ILE A 42 -43.90 33.91 -54.98
CA ILE A 42 -43.56 34.19 -56.36
C ILE A 42 -44.31 33.24 -57.29
N ARG A 43 -44.95 33.81 -58.30
CA ARG A 43 -45.77 33.08 -59.28
C ARG A 43 -45.26 33.31 -60.70
N LEU A 44 -45.75 32.50 -61.62
CA LEU A 44 -45.51 32.70 -63.04
C LEU A 44 -45.89 34.12 -63.46
N GLY A 45 -44.97 34.83 -64.12
CA GLY A 45 -45.16 36.19 -64.58
C GLY A 45 -44.76 37.29 -63.59
N ASP A 46 -44.39 36.94 -62.36
CA ASP A 46 -43.85 37.91 -61.39
C ASP A 46 -42.51 38.50 -61.88
N SER A 47 -42.22 39.71 -61.43
CA SER A 47 -41.05 40.46 -61.90
C SER A 47 -39.89 40.35 -60.93
N THR A 48 -38.69 40.73 -61.36
CA THR A 48 -37.53 40.90 -60.48
C THR A 48 -37.08 42.35 -60.46
N THR A 49 -36.25 42.71 -59.48
CA THR A 49 -35.43 43.92 -59.60
C THR A 49 -34.56 43.85 -60.87
N PRO A 50 -34.04 44.99 -61.38
CA PRO A 50 -33.08 44.97 -62.47
C PRO A 50 -31.98 43.93 -62.27
N CYS A 51 -31.77 43.10 -63.28
CA CYS A 51 -30.75 42.06 -63.29
C CYS A 51 -29.37 42.71 -63.14
N PRO A 52 -28.56 42.31 -62.15
CA PRO A 52 -27.22 42.87 -61.97
C PRO A 52 -26.28 42.68 -63.16
N LYS A 53 -26.57 41.73 -64.07
CA LYS A 53 -25.75 41.46 -65.27
C LYS A 53 -26.16 42.27 -66.50
N CYS A 54 -27.45 42.43 -66.79
CA CYS A 54 -27.93 43.12 -67.99
C CYS A 54 -28.71 44.41 -67.73
N GLY A 55 -28.97 44.76 -66.47
CA GLY A 55 -29.65 46.01 -66.08
C GLY A 55 -31.16 46.05 -66.33
N LYS A 56 -31.77 45.02 -66.94
CA LYS A 56 -33.22 44.94 -67.17
C LYS A 56 -33.93 44.17 -66.08
N ALA A 57 -35.16 44.57 -65.76
CA ALA A 57 -36.04 43.80 -64.88
C ALA A 57 -36.35 42.45 -65.52
N GLY A 58 -36.21 41.37 -64.75
CA GLY A 58 -36.53 40.03 -65.20
C GLY A 58 -38.00 39.68 -64.98
N LYS A 59 -38.48 38.66 -65.70
CA LYS A 59 -39.81 38.08 -65.53
C LYS A 59 -39.72 36.57 -65.35
N VAL A 60 -40.41 36.03 -64.36
CA VAL A 60 -40.47 34.59 -64.11
C VAL A 60 -41.31 33.92 -65.21
N ILE A 61 -40.72 32.99 -65.95
CA ILE A 61 -41.36 32.35 -67.12
C ILE A 61 -41.60 30.85 -66.96
N GLU A 62 -41.13 30.26 -65.86
CA GLU A 62 -41.34 28.86 -65.52
C GLU A 62 -42.06 28.76 -64.16
N SER A 63 -42.84 27.70 -63.98
CA SER A 63 -43.57 27.41 -62.74
C SER A 63 -43.49 25.93 -62.37
N ALA A 64 -43.99 25.58 -61.19
CA ALA A 64 -44.24 24.18 -60.83
C ALA A 64 -45.07 23.48 -61.92
N LYS A 65 -44.77 22.21 -62.18
CA LYS A 65 -45.36 21.43 -63.30
C LYS A 65 -46.74 20.84 -62.96
N ALA A 66 -47.11 20.76 -61.69
CA ALA A 66 -48.37 20.18 -61.24
C ALA A 66 -49.49 21.23 -61.10
N TYR A 67 -50.62 21.01 -61.78
CA TYR A 67 -51.75 21.93 -61.90
C TYR A 67 -52.44 22.33 -60.57
N ARG A 68 -52.20 21.61 -59.46
CA ARG A 68 -52.87 21.82 -58.16
C ARG A 68 -52.14 22.76 -57.19
N ARG A 69 -51.14 23.53 -57.64
CA ARG A 69 -50.36 24.44 -56.77
C ARG A 69 -50.29 25.85 -57.32
N SER A 70 -51.43 26.53 -57.25
CA SER A 70 -51.61 27.92 -57.65
C SER A 70 -52.11 28.77 -56.48
N PHE A 71 -51.70 30.04 -56.47
CA PHE A 71 -52.32 31.06 -55.62
C PHE A 71 -53.09 32.01 -56.52
N MET A 72 -54.38 32.21 -56.22
CA MET A 72 -55.30 33.03 -57.02
C MET A 72 -55.28 32.65 -58.51
N GLY A 73 -55.28 31.34 -58.82
CA GLY A 73 -55.32 30.81 -60.18
C GLY A 73 -54.01 30.83 -60.97
N ILE A 74 -52.92 31.39 -60.42
CA ILE A 74 -51.60 31.42 -61.08
C ILE A 74 -50.63 30.46 -60.38
N GLN A 75 -49.94 29.63 -61.16
CA GLN A 75 -48.99 28.63 -60.67
C GLN A 75 -47.79 29.28 -59.96
N VAL A 76 -47.36 28.66 -58.86
CA VAL A 76 -46.19 29.11 -58.10
C VAL A 76 -44.90 28.82 -58.85
N ALA A 77 -43.92 29.71 -58.70
CA ALA A 77 -42.55 29.45 -59.11
C ALA A 77 -41.82 28.66 -58.02
N VAL A 78 -40.86 27.83 -58.42
CA VAL A 78 -40.07 26.97 -57.53
C VAL A 78 -38.58 27.14 -57.80
N ASP A 79 -37.74 26.49 -56.99
CA ASP A 79 -36.30 26.43 -57.19
C ASP A 79 -35.95 26.08 -58.65
N ARG A 80 -34.94 26.75 -59.19
CA ARG A 80 -34.42 26.57 -60.55
C ARG A 80 -35.35 27.02 -61.69
N CYS A 81 -36.56 27.52 -61.41
CA CYS A 81 -37.40 28.13 -62.43
C CYS A 81 -36.68 29.28 -63.14
N GLU A 82 -36.86 29.35 -64.46
CA GLU A 82 -36.21 30.34 -65.30
C GLU A 82 -36.81 31.75 -65.16
N VAL A 83 -35.92 32.75 -65.16
CA VAL A 83 -36.25 34.18 -65.16
C VAL A 83 -35.70 34.84 -66.42
N MET A 84 -36.59 35.23 -67.31
CA MET A 84 -36.25 35.88 -68.58
C MET A 84 -35.86 37.35 -68.35
N CYS A 85 -34.70 37.73 -68.87
CA CYS A 85 -34.19 39.10 -68.98
C CYS A 85 -33.27 39.15 -70.22
N ASP A 86 -32.52 40.23 -70.44
CA ASP A 86 -31.60 40.35 -71.58
C ASP A 86 -30.33 39.46 -71.48
N CYS A 87 -30.23 38.59 -70.46
CA CYS A 87 -29.18 37.56 -70.40
C CYS A 87 -29.53 36.37 -71.30
N PRO A 88 -28.54 35.56 -71.74
CA PRO A 88 -28.80 34.34 -72.51
C PRO A 88 -29.86 33.45 -71.83
N GLN A 89 -30.78 32.91 -72.62
CA GLN A 89 -31.88 32.09 -72.12
C GLN A 89 -31.36 30.92 -71.28
N GLY A 90 -32.03 30.62 -70.17
CA GLY A 90 -31.65 29.57 -69.21
C GLY A 90 -30.54 29.94 -68.22
N SER A 91 -29.86 31.08 -68.38
CA SER A 91 -28.73 31.50 -67.52
C SER A 91 -29.14 32.12 -66.18
N ASN A 92 -30.38 32.61 -66.08
CA ASN A 92 -30.92 33.26 -64.90
C ASN A 92 -32.04 32.40 -64.30
N ARG A 93 -31.81 31.83 -63.12
CA ARG A 93 -32.73 30.89 -62.46
C ARG A 93 -32.97 31.28 -61.02
N ILE A 94 -34.13 30.95 -60.48
CA ILE A 94 -34.46 31.17 -59.06
C ILE A 94 -33.59 30.27 -58.17
N ILE A 95 -33.12 30.79 -57.04
CA ILE A 95 -32.44 30.05 -55.97
C ILE A 95 -33.37 30.02 -54.75
N ALA A 96 -34.03 28.89 -54.54
CA ALA A 96 -35.00 28.65 -53.47
C ALA A 96 -34.89 27.21 -52.95
N PRO A 97 -33.76 26.80 -52.34
CA PRO A 97 -33.51 25.40 -51.99
C PRO A 97 -34.57 24.85 -51.03
N SER A 98 -35.10 23.65 -51.33
CA SER A 98 -36.04 22.93 -50.46
C SER A 98 -35.38 22.56 -49.11
N GLY A 99 -36.17 22.49 -48.04
CA GLY A 99 -35.68 22.14 -46.70
C GLY A 99 -34.85 23.23 -46.00
N GLN A 100 -34.73 24.44 -46.58
CA GLN A 100 -34.04 25.56 -45.96
C GLN A 100 -34.85 26.13 -44.78
N TRP A 101 -34.21 26.36 -43.63
CA TRP A 101 -34.83 27.08 -42.51
C TRP A 101 -34.94 28.58 -42.82
N MET A 102 -36.15 29.14 -42.68
CA MET A 102 -36.45 30.54 -43.04
C MET A 102 -36.60 31.47 -41.82
N GLY A 103 -36.22 31.02 -40.61
CA GLY A 103 -36.24 31.85 -39.40
C GLY A 103 -34.98 32.68 -39.20
N SER A 104 -35.05 33.72 -38.37
CA SER A 104 -33.94 34.65 -38.09
C SER A 104 -32.85 34.12 -37.15
N GLY A 105 -32.89 32.83 -36.79
CA GLY A 105 -31.97 32.16 -35.86
C GLY A 105 -31.71 30.71 -36.28
N PRO A 106 -30.98 29.91 -35.47
CA PRO A 106 -30.70 28.52 -35.78
C PRO A 106 -32.00 27.71 -35.91
N SER A 107 -31.99 26.73 -36.80
CA SER A 107 -33.14 25.84 -37.00
C SER A 107 -33.38 24.96 -35.76
N PRO A 108 -34.62 24.47 -35.54
CA PRO A 108 -34.90 23.55 -34.46
C PRO A 108 -34.01 22.30 -34.48
N ALA A 109 -33.66 21.81 -35.68
CA ALA A 109 -32.72 20.70 -35.84
C ALA A 109 -31.31 21.07 -35.36
N GLN A 110 -30.81 22.27 -35.68
CA GLN A 110 -29.51 22.75 -35.20
C GLN A 110 -29.52 22.92 -33.68
N ILE A 111 -30.57 23.54 -33.12
CA ILE A 111 -30.72 23.69 -31.66
C ILE A 111 -30.75 22.33 -30.98
N ALA A 112 -31.47 21.35 -31.54
CA ALA A 112 -31.53 20.00 -31.00
C ALA A 112 -30.16 19.29 -31.07
N GLN A 113 -29.42 19.45 -32.17
CA GLN A 113 -28.07 18.90 -32.34
C GLN A 113 -27.09 19.52 -31.35
N GLU A 114 -27.08 20.84 -31.21
CA GLU A 114 -26.24 21.56 -30.25
C GLU A 114 -26.54 21.13 -28.82
N LYS A 115 -27.82 21.04 -28.44
CA LYS A 115 -28.24 20.54 -27.13
C LYS A 115 -27.81 19.10 -26.88
N HIS A 116 -27.92 18.23 -27.88
CA HIS A 116 -27.49 16.83 -27.77
C HIS A 116 -25.96 16.72 -27.64
N ALA A 117 -25.21 17.48 -28.43
CA ALA A 117 -23.75 17.53 -28.32
C ALA A 117 -23.31 18.04 -26.94
N ALA A 118 -23.93 19.11 -26.43
CA ALA A 118 -23.68 19.62 -25.10
C ALA A 118 -23.98 18.57 -24.01
N MET A 119 -25.10 17.84 -24.13
CA MET A 119 -25.45 16.75 -23.20
C MET A 119 -24.39 15.65 -23.19
N LEU A 120 -23.89 15.23 -24.36
CA LEU A 120 -22.85 14.20 -24.45
C LEU A 120 -21.54 14.64 -23.79
N LEU A 121 -21.14 15.90 -23.97
CA LEU A 121 -19.95 16.46 -23.33
C LEU A 121 -20.08 16.48 -21.81
N VAL A 122 -21.25 16.88 -21.29
CA VAL A 122 -21.53 16.83 -19.83
C VAL A 122 -21.44 15.40 -19.32
N ARG A 123 -22.07 14.44 -20.01
CA ARG A 123 -22.03 13.02 -19.62
C ARG A 123 -20.62 12.44 -19.65
N GLN A 124 -19.79 12.85 -20.61
CA GLN A 124 -18.39 12.43 -20.67
C GLN A 124 -17.61 13.01 -19.48
N ALA A 125 -17.75 14.30 -19.20
CA ALA A 125 -17.11 14.93 -18.06
C ALA A 125 -17.55 14.32 -16.72
N GLU A 126 -18.82 13.95 -16.58
CA GLU A 126 -19.33 13.24 -15.39
C GLU A 126 -18.70 11.86 -15.23
N LYS A 127 -18.54 11.10 -16.32
CA LYS A 127 -17.86 9.80 -16.31
C LYS A 127 -16.38 9.95 -15.94
N GLU A 128 -15.66 10.87 -16.58
CA GLU A 128 -14.26 11.14 -16.27
C GLU A 128 -14.08 11.56 -14.81
N ALA A 129 -14.99 12.40 -14.29
CA ALA A 129 -15.00 12.77 -12.88
C ALA A 129 -15.30 11.58 -11.95
N GLN A 130 -16.21 10.70 -12.33
CA GLN A 130 -16.51 9.48 -11.57
C GLN A 130 -15.33 8.50 -11.56
N GLU A 131 -14.71 8.26 -12.71
CA GLU A 131 -13.51 7.43 -12.83
C GLU A 131 -12.36 8.01 -12.01
N LYS A 132 -12.15 9.32 -12.05
CA LYS A 132 -11.16 10.00 -11.21
C LYS A 132 -11.45 9.82 -9.72
N ARG A 133 -12.70 9.99 -9.29
CA ARG A 133 -13.10 9.74 -7.88
C ARG A 133 -12.82 8.30 -7.46
N LEU A 134 -13.14 7.32 -8.30
CA LEU A 134 -12.88 5.91 -8.04
C LEU A 134 -11.38 5.61 -7.98
N ALA A 135 -10.58 6.21 -8.86
CA ALA A 135 -9.12 6.07 -8.83
C ALA A 135 -8.52 6.66 -7.55
N GLU A 136 -8.98 7.84 -7.14
CA GLU A 136 -8.55 8.46 -5.87
C GLU A 136 -9.00 7.65 -4.65
N GLU A 137 -10.16 7.00 -4.69
CA GLU A 137 -10.63 6.11 -3.64
C GLU A 137 -9.79 4.84 -3.55
N ARG A 138 -9.47 4.20 -4.69
CA ARG A 138 -8.52 3.08 -4.76
C ARG A 138 -7.16 3.45 -4.19
N GLU A 139 -6.67 4.64 -4.56
CA GLU A 139 -5.39 5.17 -4.06
C GLU A 139 -5.38 5.33 -2.53
N ARG A 140 -6.48 5.81 -1.95
CA ARG A 140 -6.63 5.93 -0.49
C ARG A 140 -6.76 4.59 0.22
N ASN A 141 -7.31 3.58 -0.46
CA ASN A 141 -7.57 2.25 0.10
C ASN A 141 -6.42 1.26 -0.09
N ARG A 142 -5.28 1.70 -0.64
CA ARG A 142 -4.09 0.86 -0.77
C ARG A 142 -3.60 0.34 0.57
N VAL A 143 -3.14 -0.90 0.59
CA VAL A 143 -2.65 -1.58 1.80
C VAL A 143 -1.27 -2.16 1.63
N PHE A 144 -0.56 -2.32 2.74
CA PHE A 144 0.74 -2.97 2.80
C PHE A 144 0.66 -4.48 2.61
N ALA A 145 -0.42 -5.14 3.01
CA ALA A 145 -0.61 -6.56 2.75
C ALA A 145 -2.10 -6.87 2.71
N LYS A 146 -2.48 -7.81 1.83
CA LYS A 146 -3.81 -8.40 1.74
C LYS A 146 -3.69 -9.88 1.38
N SER A 147 -4.77 -10.62 1.62
CA SER A 147 -4.85 -12.00 1.16
C SER A 147 -4.90 -12.03 -0.36
N CYS A 148 -4.14 -12.95 -0.98
CA CYS A 148 -4.20 -13.22 -2.41
C CYS A 148 -5.54 -13.83 -2.86
N LEU A 149 -6.40 -14.26 -1.92
CA LEU A 149 -7.77 -14.65 -2.20
C LEU A 149 -8.70 -13.45 -2.40
N ARG A 150 -8.27 -12.24 -2.01
CA ARG A 150 -8.97 -10.99 -2.36
C ARG A 150 -8.54 -10.63 -3.78
N GLY A 151 -9.47 -10.73 -4.73
CA GLY A 151 -9.21 -10.50 -6.15
C GLY A 151 -8.58 -9.14 -6.45
N GLU A 152 -8.16 -8.95 -7.71
CA GLU A 152 -7.55 -7.69 -8.15
C GLU A 152 -8.47 -6.49 -7.83
N GLY A 153 -7.93 -5.46 -7.19
CA GLY A 153 -8.70 -4.28 -6.80
C GLY A 153 -9.45 -4.38 -5.46
N CYS A 154 -9.52 -5.57 -4.85
CA CYS A 154 -10.22 -5.80 -3.58
C CYS A 154 -9.23 -5.73 -2.41
N ASN A 155 -9.39 -4.71 -1.58
CA ASN A 155 -8.59 -4.49 -0.37
C ASN A 155 -9.45 -4.69 0.89
N ASP A 156 -10.44 -5.58 0.86
CA ASP A 156 -11.27 -5.87 2.02
C ASP A 156 -10.51 -6.77 3.01
N ALA A 157 -10.83 -6.63 4.30
CA ALA A 157 -10.40 -7.64 5.26
C ALA A 157 -11.14 -8.95 4.96
N GLY A 158 -10.44 -10.09 5.06
CA GLY A 158 -11.11 -11.38 5.00
C GLY A 158 -11.99 -11.57 6.24
N GLU A 159 -13.12 -12.24 6.05
CA GLU A 159 -14.08 -12.57 7.10
C GLU A 159 -14.01 -14.06 7.49
N GLU A 160 -13.24 -14.85 6.74
CA GLU A 160 -13.06 -16.28 6.93
C GLU A 160 -11.67 -16.59 7.43
N GLN A 161 -11.53 -17.67 8.18
CA GLN A 161 -10.25 -18.18 8.62
C GLN A 161 -9.41 -18.66 7.42
N GLU A 162 -8.16 -18.20 7.33
CA GLU A 162 -7.26 -18.60 6.24
C GLU A 162 -5.79 -18.71 6.69
N PRO A 163 -4.94 -19.48 5.99
CA PRO A 163 -3.53 -19.60 6.37
C PRO A 163 -2.74 -18.35 6.00
N HIS A 164 -1.75 -18.01 6.82
CA HIS A 164 -0.87 -16.86 6.59
C HIS A 164 -0.13 -16.87 5.24
N THR A 165 0.02 -18.05 4.63
CA THR A 165 0.63 -18.24 3.31
C THR A 165 -0.12 -17.50 2.21
N ASN A 166 -1.39 -17.14 2.45
CA ASN A 166 -2.17 -16.30 1.56
C ASN A 166 -1.79 -14.81 1.64
N PHE A 167 -0.95 -14.40 2.60
CA PHE A 167 -0.52 -13.01 2.81
C PHE A 167 0.98 -12.79 2.65
N ALA A 168 1.80 -13.70 3.16
CA ALA A 168 3.25 -13.58 3.10
C ALA A 168 3.94 -14.89 3.43
N VAL A 169 5.17 -15.00 2.95
CA VAL A 169 6.13 -15.95 3.52
C VAL A 169 6.62 -15.39 4.85
N MET A 170 6.74 -16.26 5.86
CA MET A 170 7.22 -15.90 7.20
C MET A 170 8.57 -16.52 7.52
N ALA A 171 9.30 -15.85 8.41
CA ALA A 171 10.43 -16.40 9.13
C ALA A 171 10.32 -16.03 10.61
N PHE A 172 10.68 -16.98 11.46
CA PHE A 172 10.64 -16.85 12.89
C PHE A 172 12.06 -16.92 13.42
N TYR A 173 12.41 -15.93 14.22
CA TYR A 173 13.72 -15.79 14.80
C TYR A 173 13.64 -15.75 16.32
N GLN A 174 14.63 -16.37 16.95
CA GLN A 174 14.79 -16.34 18.40
C GLN A 174 16.19 -15.83 18.74
N ALA A 175 16.28 -14.98 19.76
CA ALA A 175 17.56 -14.58 20.32
C ALA A 175 18.25 -15.80 20.95
N ALA A 176 19.48 -16.12 20.52
CA ALA A 176 20.24 -17.22 21.12
C ALA A 176 20.62 -16.86 22.58
N PRO A 177 20.32 -17.71 23.58
CA PRO A 177 20.91 -17.54 24.89
C PRO A 177 22.42 -17.84 24.83
N PRO A 178 23.24 -17.18 25.66
CA PRO A 178 24.63 -17.59 25.83
C PRO A 178 24.66 -19.06 26.29
N ALA A 179 25.64 -19.83 25.82
CA ALA A 179 25.87 -21.16 26.38
C ALA A 179 26.09 -21.04 27.90
N ASP A 180 25.27 -21.74 28.70
CA ASP A 180 25.54 -21.89 30.12
C ASP A 180 26.93 -22.53 30.27
N PRO A 181 27.81 -22.02 31.14
CA PRO A 181 28.97 -22.77 31.57
C PRO A 181 28.43 -23.96 32.38
N VAL A 182 28.24 -25.10 31.71
CA VAL A 182 27.88 -26.34 32.39
C VAL A 182 28.96 -26.63 33.43
N SER A 183 28.55 -26.67 34.69
CA SER A 183 29.32 -27.25 35.77
C SER A 183 29.60 -28.71 35.44
N ASP A 184 30.84 -29.01 35.04
CA ASP A 184 31.73 -29.89 35.82
C ASP A 184 32.94 -30.31 34.95
N ASN A 185 34.12 -30.03 35.49
CA ASN A 185 35.42 -30.61 35.13
C ASN A 185 35.90 -30.48 33.68
N VAL A 186 36.29 -29.27 33.27
CA VAL A 186 37.31 -29.11 32.22
C VAL A 186 38.40 -28.17 32.72
N VAL A 187 39.64 -28.67 32.63
CA VAL A 187 40.90 -28.02 32.98
C VAL A 187 40.88 -26.55 32.58
N VAL A 188 41.16 -25.68 33.56
CA VAL A 188 41.47 -24.27 33.35
C VAL A 188 42.75 -24.20 32.50
N GLN A 189 42.60 -24.19 31.17
CA GLN A 189 43.64 -23.67 30.32
C GLN A 189 43.60 -22.15 30.46
N HIS A 190 44.55 -21.62 31.24
CA HIS A 190 44.88 -20.21 31.22
C HIS A 190 45.05 -19.78 29.77
N ALA A 191 44.06 -19.06 29.23
CA ALA A 191 44.13 -18.47 27.91
C ALA A 191 45.29 -17.48 27.92
N GLN A 192 46.40 -17.89 27.33
CA GLN A 192 47.47 -16.98 26.97
C GLN A 192 46.84 -15.89 26.11
N SER A 193 47.03 -14.65 26.53
CA SER A 193 46.72 -13.42 25.81
C SER A 193 47.58 -13.31 24.55
N ALA A 194 47.41 -14.24 23.61
CA ALA A 194 47.91 -14.09 22.25
C ALA A 194 46.90 -13.20 21.52
N ARG A 195 47.31 -11.98 21.18
CA ARG A 195 46.57 -11.09 20.28
C ARG A 195 46.09 -11.90 19.08
N LYS A 196 44.78 -12.18 19.00
CA LYS A 196 44.17 -12.80 17.82
C LYS A 196 44.48 -11.88 16.64
N LYS A 197 45.36 -12.31 15.73
CA LYS A 197 45.62 -11.59 14.46
C LYS A 197 44.29 -11.47 13.71
N LYS A 198 44.04 -10.33 13.07
CA LYS A 198 42.80 -10.08 12.33
C LYS A 198 42.60 -11.18 11.29
N SER A 199 41.39 -11.68 11.09
CA SER A 199 41.14 -12.78 10.15
C SER A 199 41.56 -12.45 8.72
N ALA A 200 41.47 -11.17 8.32
CA ALA A 200 41.94 -10.69 7.02
C ALA A 200 43.48 -10.78 6.83
N GLU A 201 44.26 -10.80 7.91
CA GLU A 201 45.72 -10.94 7.85
C GLU A 201 46.18 -12.40 7.63
N ASN A 202 45.28 -13.37 7.81
CA ASN A 202 45.59 -14.80 7.63
C ASN A 202 45.29 -15.32 6.22
N ILE A 203 44.77 -14.47 5.32
CA ILE A 203 44.46 -14.86 3.93
C ILE A 203 45.77 -14.90 3.12
N PRO A 204 46.13 -16.04 2.51
CA PRO A 204 47.38 -16.16 1.73
C PRO A 204 47.41 -15.21 0.53
N GLU A 205 48.53 -14.50 0.34
CA GLU A 205 48.72 -13.64 -0.83
C GLU A 205 48.80 -14.45 -2.13
N PRO A 206 48.25 -13.92 -3.25
CA PRO A 206 48.33 -14.56 -4.54
C PRO A 206 49.79 -14.62 -5.05
N LYS A 207 50.08 -15.60 -5.90
CA LYS A 207 51.42 -15.74 -6.49
C LYS A 207 51.69 -14.56 -7.43
N LYS A 208 52.89 -13.99 -7.38
CA LYS A 208 53.29 -12.91 -8.30
C LYS A 208 53.30 -13.43 -9.75
N ARG A 209 52.34 -13.00 -10.57
CA ARG A 209 52.27 -13.34 -12.01
C ARG A 209 52.93 -12.25 -12.88
N SER A 210 53.49 -12.65 -14.01
CA SER A 210 54.09 -11.71 -14.98
C SER A 210 53.03 -10.86 -15.68
N ALA A 211 53.43 -9.70 -16.22
CA ALA A 211 52.52 -8.80 -16.92
C ALA A 211 51.83 -9.46 -18.14
N LEU A 212 52.55 -10.33 -18.87
CA LEU A 212 52.00 -11.07 -20.00
C LEU A 212 50.91 -12.07 -19.58
N TYR A 213 51.10 -12.75 -18.43
CA TYR A 213 50.10 -13.68 -17.90
C TYR A 213 48.81 -12.95 -17.48
N LYS A 214 48.96 -11.82 -16.79
CA LYS A 214 47.84 -10.96 -16.39
C LYS A 214 47.09 -10.37 -17.58
N TRP A 215 47.79 -10.10 -18.68
CA TRP A 215 47.18 -9.64 -19.93
C TRP A 215 46.32 -10.72 -20.61
N TRP A 216 46.77 -11.99 -20.61
CA TRP A 216 46.04 -13.11 -21.23
C TRP A 216 44.90 -13.67 -20.37
N PHE A 217 45.07 -13.73 -19.05
CA PHE A 217 44.14 -14.43 -18.16
C PHE A 217 43.45 -13.49 -17.16
N GLY A 218 43.71 -12.18 -17.22
CA GLY A 218 43.16 -11.21 -16.28
C GLY A 218 43.80 -11.26 -14.88
N ASN A 219 43.27 -10.43 -13.98
CA ASN A 219 43.73 -10.30 -12.60
C ASN A 219 42.81 -11.01 -11.59
N HIS A 220 42.20 -12.14 -11.98
CA HIS A 220 41.21 -12.83 -11.14
C HIS A 220 41.77 -13.22 -9.77
N GLU A 221 43.01 -13.74 -9.70
CA GLU A 221 43.64 -14.14 -8.43
C GLU A 221 43.81 -12.95 -7.47
N GLU A 222 44.21 -11.78 -7.95
CA GLU A 222 44.30 -10.57 -7.11
C GLU A 222 42.93 -10.00 -6.74
N MET A 223 41.95 -10.04 -7.64
CA MET A 223 40.59 -9.60 -7.31
C MET A 223 39.94 -10.50 -6.26
N ASP A 224 40.08 -11.82 -6.39
CA ASP A 224 39.55 -12.80 -5.43
C ASP A 224 40.22 -12.63 -4.05
N TYR A 225 41.52 -12.36 -4.03
CA TYR A 225 42.25 -12.07 -2.80
C TYR A 225 41.73 -10.82 -2.09
N GLN A 226 41.54 -9.71 -2.82
CA GLN A 226 40.98 -8.49 -2.24
C GLN A 226 39.54 -8.71 -1.78
N ALA A 227 38.71 -9.38 -2.59
CA ALA A 227 37.34 -9.72 -2.22
C ALA A 227 37.27 -10.57 -0.94
N ALA A 228 38.21 -11.51 -0.76
CA ALA A 228 38.32 -12.33 0.45
C ALA A 228 38.75 -11.50 1.67
N LYS A 229 39.70 -10.58 1.52
CA LYS A 229 40.09 -9.63 2.58
C LYS A 229 38.95 -8.72 2.99
N ASP A 230 38.26 -8.13 2.02
CA ASP A 230 37.11 -7.28 2.25
C ASP A 230 35.97 -8.07 2.92
N ALA A 231 35.75 -9.33 2.53
CA ALA A 231 34.77 -10.20 3.17
C ALA A 231 35.13 -10.52 4.63
N ALA A 232 36.41 -10.78 4.92
CA ALA A 232 36.87 -11.03 6.28
C ALA A 232 36.75 -9.78 7.16
N GLU A 233 37.09 -8.60 6.64
CA GLU A 233 36.91 -7.33 7.36
C GLU A 233 35.41 -7.04 7.60
N ARG A 234 34.56 -7.25 6.61
CA ARG A 234 33.10 -7.13 6.75
C ARG A 234 32.53 -8.07 7.82
N ALA A 235 32.99 -9.32 7.87
CA ALA A 235 32.59 -10.26 8.92
C ALA A 235 33.06 -9.82 10.32
N GLU A 236 34.28 -9.29 10.46
CA GLU A 236 34.76 -8.73 11.74
C GLU A 236 33.93 -7.51 12.17
N ASN A 237 33.63 -6.59 11.24
CA ASN A 237 32.76 -5.45 11.50
C ASN A 237 31.35 -5.90 11.92
N ALA A 238 30.78 -6.92 11.25
CA ALA A 238 29.48 -7.49 11.60
C ALA A 238 29.47 -8.09 13.01
N LYS A 239 30.53 -8.83 13.39
CA LYS A 239 30.68 -9.38 14.75
C LYS A 239 30.77 -8.27 15.80
N ALA A 240 31.56 -7.24 15.53
CA ALA A 240 31.71 -6.10 16.43
C ALA A 240 30.38 -5.33 16.59
N ALA A 241 29.62 -5.19 15.52
CA ALA A 241 28.33 -4.48 15.53
C ALA A 241 27.27 -5.11 16.44
N VAL A 242 27.31 -6.44 16.61
CA VAL A 242 26.34 -7.21 17.41
C VAL A 242 26.90 -7.65 18.76
N ALA A 243 28.11 -7.25 19.13
CA ALA A 243 28.80 -7.75 20.32
C ALA A 243 28.06 -7.48 21.64
N ASP A 244 27.26 -6.40 21.71
CA ASP A 244 26.43 -6.03 22.88
C ASP A 244 24.93 -6.35 22.70
N ALA A 245 24.60 -7.13 21.66
CA ALA A 245 23.26 -7.52 21.28
C ALA A 245 23.12 -9.04 21.24
N SER A 246 21.89 -9.54 21.32
CA SER A 246 21.60 -10.97 21.16
C SER A 246 21.32 -11.25 19.69
N VAL A 247 22.15 -12.08 19.06
CA VAL A 247 21.98 -12.48 17.65
C VAL A 247 20.72 -13.33 17.50
N LEU A 248 19.91 -12.98 16.51
CA LEU A 248 18.69 -13.69 16.14
C LEU A 248 19.02 -14.86 15.22
N GLY A 249 18.69 -16.07 15.64
CA GLY A 249 18.80 -17.26 14.81
C GLY A 249 17.43 -17.74 14.32
N LEU A 250 17.42 -18.28 13.10
CA LEU A 250 16.22 -18.81 12.48
C LEU A 250 15.77 -20.09 13.17
N ILE A 251 14.52 -20.13 13.62
CA ILE A 251 13.90 -21.30 14.27
C ILE A 251 12.77 -21.91 13.43
N GLY A 252 12.31 -21.23 12.39
CA GLY A 252 11.37 -21.79 11.41
C GLY A 252 10.93 -20.79 10.35
N GLY A 253 10.24 -21.28 9.31
CA GLY A 253 9.84 -20.48 8.16
C GLY A 253 10.93 -20.37 7.08
N SER A 254 10.66 -19.56 6.04
CA SER A 254 11.49 -19.45 4.84
C SER A 254 11.70 -18.02 4.33
N ALA A 255 11.11 -17.00 4.96
CA ALA A 255 11.34 -15.59 4.63
C ALA A 255 12.67 -15.06 5.19
N ILE A 256 13.79 -15.60 4.71
CA ILE A 256 15.12 -15.24 5.17
C ILE A 256 15.64 -14.04 4.38
N THR A 257 15.93 -12.93 5.07
CA THR A 257 16.70 -11.81 4.50
C THR A 257 18.20 -12.04 4.67
N SER A 258 19.01 -11.55 3.75
CA SER A 258 20.46 -11.58 3.89
C SER A 258 20.95 -10.75 5.07
N GLY A 259 22.10 -11.14 5.63
CA GLY A 259 22.76 -10.42 6.71
C GLY A 259 22.46 -10.99 8.10
N THR A 260 22.97 -10.29 9.12
CA THR A 260 22.83 -10.68 10.52
C THR A 260 21.84 -9.76 11.22
N TRP A 261 20.86 -10.35 11.90
CA TRP A 261 19.93 -9.63 12.77
C TRP A 261 20.31 -9.84 14.22
N ALA A 262 20.20 -8.78 15.02
CA ALA A 262 20.38 -8.84 16.46
C ALA A 262 19.44 -7.87 17.16
N VAL A 263 19.18 -8.14 18.43
CA VAL A 263 18.33 -7.29 19.28
C VAL A 263 19.12 -6.87 20.51
N LYS A 264 19.10 -5.57 20.78
CA LYS A 264 19.59 -4.99 22.02
C LYS A 264 18.42 -4.49 22.85
N PHE A 265 18.35 -4.94 24.08
CA PHE A 265 17.34 -4.48 25.03
C PHE A 265 17.94 -3.35 25.89
N GLY A 266 17.13 -2.39 26.31
CA GLY A 266 17.56 -1.29 27.16
C GLY A 266 18.22 -1.75 28.48
N GLU A 267 19.01 -0.88 29.12
CA GLU A 267 19.64 -1.20 30.40
C GLU A 267 18.60 -1.33 31.52
N MET A 268 18.61 -2.43 32.28
CA MET A 268 17.80 -2.54 33.50
C MET A 268 18.58 -1.98 34.69
N ALA A 269 18.04 -0.95 35.34
CA ALA A 269 18.58 -0.45 36.61
C ALA A 269 18.32 -1.46 37.73
N THR A 270 19.35 -2.06 38.32
CA THR A 270 19.32 -2.94 39.50
C THR A 270 19.86 -2.24 40.74
N GLY A 271 19.58 -2.80 41.93
CA GLY A 271 20.12 -2.29 43.20
C GLY A 271 21.65 -2.42 43.32
N LEU A 272 22.32 -3.04 42.34
CA LEU A 272 23.76 -3.24 42.27
C LEU A 272 24.41 -2.52 41.06
N GLY A 273 23.65 -1.78 40.24
CA GLY A 273 24.15 -1.10 39.05
C GLY A 273 23.18 -1.17 37.86
N ARG A 274 23.66 -0.97 36.63
CA ARG A 274 22.87 -1.20 35.41
C ARG A 274 23.32 -2.52 34.77
N ILE A 275 22.40 -3.40 34.44
CA ILE A 275 22.69 -4.68 33.76
C ILE A 275 22.23 -4.58 32.30
N ALA A 276 23.06 -5.08 31.37
CA ALA A 276 22.70 -5.20 29.96
C ALA A 276 21.57 -6.23 29.80
N ALA A 277 20.43 -5.82 29.24
CA ALA A 277 19.29 -6.72 29.03
C ALA A 277 19.39 -7.55 27.73
N SER A 278 20.47 -7.39 26.96
CA SER A 278 20.84 -8.15 25.76
C SER A 278 22.36 -8.39 25.68
N GLY A 279 22.79 -9.34 24.83
CA GLY A 279 24.19 -9.71 24.66
C GLY A 279 24.60 -10.96 25.46
N PRO A 280 25.89 -11.35 25.43
CA PRO A 280 26.38 -12.50 26.18
C PRO A 280 26.08 -12.38 27.69
N GLY A 281 25.38 -13.36 28.26
CA GLY A 281 24.93 -13.36 29.65
C GLY A 281 23.55 -12.72 29.89
N ALA A 282 22.88 -12.24 28.84
CA ALA A 282 21.65 -11.49 28.97
C ALA A 282 20.37 -12.36 29.02
N PRO A 283 19.28 -11.84 29.61
CA PRO A 283 18.27 -12.70 30.21
C PRO A 283 16.85 -12.53 29.61
N LEU A 284 16.73 -11.74 28.55
CA LEU A 284 15.51 -11.58 27.76
C LEU A 284 15.60 -12.43 26.48
N VAL A 285 14.55 -13.20 26.21
CA VAL A 285 14.36 -13.87 24.92
C VAL A 285 13.47 -12.98 24.07
N ALA A 286 14.00 -12.47 22.95
CA ALA A 286 13.17 -11.90 21.90
C ALA A 286 12.73 -13.00 20.94
N VAL A 287 11.45 -13.00 20.60
CA VAL A 287 10.97 -13.70 19.41
C VAL A 287 10.59 -12.65 18.39
N VAL A 288 11.22 -12.71 17.22
CA VAL A 288 10.95 -11.79 16.11
C VAL A 288 10.34 -12.59 14.98
N MET A 289 9.14 -12.20 14.58
CA MET A 289 8.51 -12.70 13.38
C MET A 289 8.75 -11.69 12.27
N GLY A 290 9.40 -12.12 11.19
CA GLY A 290 9.59 -11.33 9.98
C GLY A 290 8.68 -11.87 8.88
N MET A 291 7.76 -11.05 8.41
CA MET A 291 7.03 -11.28 7.17
C MET A 291 7.71 -10.51 6.06
N MET A 292 8.12 -11.24 5.03
CA MET A 292 8.38 -10.63 3.74
C MET A 292 7.11 -10.79 2.92
N PRO A 293 6.39 -9.71 2.61
CA PRO A 293 5.30 -9.81 1.63
C PRO A 293 5.80 -10.33 0.27
N GLY A 294 7.12 -10.35 0.03
CA GLY A 294 7.70 -11.00 -1.14
C GLY A 294 7.15 -10.38 -2.41
N ARG A 295 6.67 -11.24 -3.32
CA ARG A 295 6.02 -10.88 -4.60
C ARG A 295 4.50 -11.02 -4.56
N LEU A 296 3.87 -11.04 -3.38
CA LEU A 296 2.51 -11.57 -3.26
C LEU A 296 1.50 -10.93 -4.21
N ASN A 297 1.74 -9.68 -4.58
CA ASN A 297 0.93 -8.88 -5.49
C ASN A 297 1.81 -8.08 -6.48
N ASP A 298 3.00 -8.60 -6.84
CA ASP A 298 3.88 -7.95 -7.82
C ASP A 298 3.13 -7.77 -9.14
N GLY A 299 2.81 -6.52 -9.49
CA GLY A 299 2.03 -6.16 -10.67
C GLY A 299 0.64 -5.61 -10.38
N GLU A 300 0.13 -5.71 -9.15
CA GLU A 300 -1.13 -5.08 -8.74
C GLU A 300 -0.93 -3.61 -8.40
N GLN A 301 -1.88 -2.76 -8.81
CA GLN A 301 -1.81 -1.31 -8.54
C GLN A 301 -2.11 -0.97 -7.07
N ASP A 302 -2.68 -1.86 -6.28
CA ASP A 302 -3.32 -1.50 -4.99
C ASP A 302 -2.40 -1.61 -3.75
N PHE A 303 -1.10 -1.77 -3.96
CA PHE A 303 -0.12 -1.93 -2.89
C PHE A 303 0.60 -0.62 -2.52
N LEU A 304 1.04 -0.52 -1.26
CA LEU A 304 1.92 0.56 -0.79
C LEU A 304 3.39 0.25 -1.09
N ASP A 305 3.90 0.79 -2.19
CA ASP A 305 5.31 0.68 -2.54
C ASP A 305 6.25 1.32 -1.49
N ARG A 306 7.54 1.01 -1.60
CA ARG A 306 8.57 1.55 -0.72
C ARG A 306 8.56 3.08 -0.65
N MET A 307 8.48 3.76 -1.79
CA MET A 307 8.61 5.22 -1.86
C MET A 307 7.48 5.90 -1.07
N ARG A 308 6.27 5.35 -1.15
CA ARG A 308 5.11 5.81 -0.38
C ARG A 308 5.25 5.47 1.10
N LEU A 309 5.68 4.25 1.42
CA LEU A 309 5.93 3.84 2.80
C LEU A 309 6.95 4.76 3.49
N GLU A 310 8.01 5.17 2.80
CA GLU A 310 9.01 6.12 3.35
C GLU A 310 8.42 7.49 3.72
N GLN A 311 7.27 7.87 3.14
CA GLN A 311 6.57 9.13 3.43
C GLN A 311 5.51 8.96 4.54
N MET A 312 5.25 7.74 5.00
CA MET A 312 4.22 7.42 5.98
C MET A 312 4.81 7.19 7.36
N ARG A 313 4.10 7.62 8.41
CA ARG A 313 4.40 7.22 9.81
C ARG A 313 3.75 5.89 10.17
N GLU A 314 2.61 5.60 9.56
CA GLU A 314 1.81 4.39 9.72
C GLU A 314 1.20 4.02 8.37
N ALA A 315 1.10 2.73 8.10
CA ALA A 315 0.52 2.19 6.89
C ALA A 315 -0.61 1.20 7.23
N PRO A 316 -1.71 1.21 6.47
CA PRO A 316 -2.77 0.22 6.58
C PRO A 316 -2.28 -1.16 6.10
N THR A 317 -2.64 -2.24 6.80
CA THR A 317 -2.42 -3.64 6.41
C THR A 317 -3.68 -4.45 6.74
N ARG A 318 -4.03 -5.46 5.93
CA ARG A 318 -5.17 -6.35 6.21
C ARG A 318 -4.83 -7.54 7.09
N VAL A 319 -3.58 -7.63 7.53
CA VAL A 319 -3.13 -8.67 8.45
C VAL A 319 -2.14 -8.13 9.46
N ARG A 320 -2.37 -8.45 10.73
CA ARG A 320 -1.47 -8.19 11.88
C ARG A 320 -1.34 -9.45 12.72
N TYR A 321 -0.33 -9.51 13.58
CA TYR A 321 0.00 -10.72 14.33
C TYR A 321 0.17 -10.45 15.81
N THR A 322 -0.20 -11.43 16.61
CA THR A 322 0.05 -11.49 18.05
C THR A 322 0.81 -12.75 18.42
N TRP A 323 1.38 -12.78 19.62
CA TRP A 323 1.95 -13.99 20.22
C TRP A 323 0.99 -14.42 21.31
N GLU A 324 0.48 -15.64 21.21
CA GLU A 324 -0.46 -16.22 22.16
C GLU A 324 0.17 -17.43 22.83
N SER A 325 -0.36 -17.83 23.98
CA SER A 325 0.05 -19.08 24.61
C SER A 325 -0.93 -20.18 24.30
N ASP A 326 -0.42 -21.30 23.81
CA ASP A 326 -1.24 -22.50 23.64
C ASP A 326 -1.66 -23.09 25.01
N SER A 327 -2.51 -24.11 24.98
CA SER A 327 -2.97 -24.83 26.19
C SER A 327 -1.83 -25.40 27.07
N GLN A 328 -0.60 -25.46 26.54
CA GLN A 328 0.59 -25.97 27.20
C GLN A 328 1.52 -24.84 27.68
N GLY A 329 1.19 -23.58 27.42
CA GLY A 329 1.98 -22.40 27.78
C GLY A 329 3.14 -22.11 26.82
N ASN A 330 3.12 -22.70 25.61
CA ASN A 330 4.09 -22.36 24.58
C ASN A 330 3.61 -21.15 23.80
N LEU A 331 4.54 -20.23 23.51
CA LEU A 331 4.27 -19.12 22.60
C LEU A 331 4.03 -19.65 21.19
N VAL A 332 2.90 -19.26 20.60
CA VAL A 332 2.51 -19.53 19.22
C VAL A 332 2.11 -18.21 18.55
N PRO A 333 2.52 -17.96 17.30
CA PRO A 333 2.05 -16.81 16.56
C PRO A 333 0.58 -16.99 16.17
N HIS A 334 -0.20 -15.91 16.21
CA HIS A 334 -1.60 -15.88 15.77
C HIS A 334 -1.81 -14.67 14.87
N GLY A 335 -2.52 -14.85 13.74
CA GLY A 335 -2.80 -13.78 12.78
C GLY A 335 -4.23 -13.26 12.86
N TRP A 336 -4.41 -11.98 12.54
CA TRP A 336 -5.71 -11.31 12.58
C TRP A 336 -5.96 -10.54 11.30
N HIS A 337 -7.15 -10.74 10.72
CA HIS A 337 -7.68 -9.86 9.69
C HIS A 337 -8.00 -8.49 10.28
N THR A 338 -7.46 -7.45 9.68
CA THR A 338 -7.57 -6.10 10.22
C THR A 338 -8.38 -5.20 9.28
N PRO A 339 -9.64 -4.88 9.64
CA PRO A 339 -10.48 -4.03 8.81
C PRO A 339 -10.00 -2.56 8.87
N PRO A 340 -10.45 -1.72 7.92
CA PRO A 340 -10.18 -0.29 7.93
C PRO A 340 -10.47 0.34 9.30
N GLY A 341 -9.51 1.12 9.83
CA GLY A 341 -9.61 1.71 11.16
C GLY A 341 -9.01 0.85 12.27
N LYS A 342 -8.70 -0.43 12.02
CA LYS A 342 -7.93 -1.30 12.95
C LYS A 342 -6.64 -1.84 12.30
N ASP A 343 -6.29 -1.28 11.15
CA ASP A 343 -5.30 -1.75 10.19
C ASP A 343 -3.96 -1.00 10.22
N ARG A 344 -3.80 -0.02 11.11
CA ARG A 344 -2.60 0.83 11.14
C ARG A 344 -1.40 0.13 11.79
N VAL A 345 -0.27 0.10 11.07
CA VAL A 345 1.02 -0.39 11.55
C VAL A 345 2.10 0.68 11.37
N ARG A 346 2.95 0.86 12.37
CA ARG A 346 4.02 1.87 12.39
C ARG A 346 5.08 1.59 11.35
N VAL A 347 5.41 2.58 10.52
CA VAL A 347 6.44 2.46 9.47
C VAL A 347 7.71 3.15 9.95
N ARG A 348 8.84 2.45 9.96
CA ARG A 348 10.12 2.97 10.45
C ARG A 348 11.26 2.61 9.50
N LYS A 349 12.16 3.55 9.26
CA LYS A 349 13.37 3.34 8.47
C LYS A 349 14.52 2.95 9.40
N MET A 350 15.30 1.95 9.02
CA MET A 350 16.55 1.67 9.75
C MET A 350 17.63 2.68 9.34
N GLU A 351 18.33 3.23 10.34
CA GLU A 351 19.32 4.27 10.14
C GLU A 351 20.74 3.74 10.34
N TRP A 352 21.69 4.25 9.57
CA TRP A 352 23.10 3.86 9.69
C TRP A 352 23.70 4.45 10.97
N ASN A 353 24.18 3.57 11.85
CA ASN A 353 24.93 3.95 13.04
C ASN A 353 26.43 3.89 12.74
N HIS A 354 27.07 5.05 12.59
CA HIS A 354 28.51 5.14 12.26
C HIS A 354 29.42 4.51 13.33
N THR A 355 29.02 4.52 14.60
CA THR A 355 29.81 3.92 15.69
C THR A 355 29.75 2.40 15.65
N ARG A 356 28.56 1.83 15.43
CA ARG A 356 28.36 0.38 15.34
C ARG A 356 28.72 -0.20 13.97
N LYS A 357 28.83 0.65 12.94
CA LYS A 357 28.92 0.25 11.52
C LYS A 357 27.79 -0.72 11.13
N ALA A 358 26.58 -0.44 11.59
CA ALA A 358 25.40 -1.24 11.34
C ALA A 358 24.15 -0.37 11.25
N TYR A 359 23.10 -0.91 10.64
CA TYR A 359 21.80 -0.25 10.63
C TYR A 359 21.07 -0.57 11.92
N THR A 360 20.43 0.45 12.50
CA THR A 360 19.72 0.31 13.77
C THR A 360 18.36 0.98 13.72
N PHE A 361 17.41 0.42 14.45
CA PHE A 361 16.13 1.05 14.76
C PHE A 361 15.82 0.79 16.23
N THR A 362 15.43 1.81 16.99
CA THR A 362 15.00 1.66 18.38
C THR A 362 13.51 1.84 18.46
N THR A 363 12.86 0.85 19.04
CA THR A 363 11.42 0.77 19.10
C THR A 363 10.84 1.68 20.18
N GLU A 364 9.53 1.91 20.11
CA GLU A 364 8.78 2.80 21.02
C GLU A 364 8.20 2.08 22.25
N GLU A 365 8.45 0.77 22.38
CA GLU A 365 8.06 0.04 23.58
C GLU A 365 8.86 0.52 24.81
N ASP A 366 8.32 0.25 25.99
CA ASP A 366 8.99 0.51 27.25
C ASP A 366 9.16 -0.82 28.03
N PRO A 367 10.39 -1.35 28.20
CA PRO A 367 11.66 -0.76 27.78
C PRO A 367 11.88 -0.82 26.25
N PRO A 368 12.62 0.13 25.66
CA PRO A 368 12.85 0.15 24.22
C PRO A 368 13.75 -1.01 23.78
N ILE A 369 13.48 -1.52 22.59
CA ILE A 369 14.24 -2.58 21.94
C ILE A 369 14.97 -1.96 20.74
N THR A 370 16.29 -2.02 20.71
CA THR A 370 17.09 -1.63 19.55
C THR A 370 17.32 -2.84 18.65
N ILE A 371 16.69 -2.85 17.49
CA ILE A 371 16.96 -3.80 16.42
C ILE A 371 18.24 -3.37 15.69
N VAL A 372 19.15 -4.31 15.50
CA VAL A 372 20.42 -4.12 14.79
C VAL A 372 20.43 -5.05 13.59
N TRP A 373 20.80 -4.53 12.42
CA TRP A 373 20.96 -5.30 11.20
C TRP A 373 22.25 -4.94 10.48
N THR A 374 22.99 -5.96 10.08
CA THR A 374 24.15 -5.83 9.18
C THR A 374 23.86 -6.57 7.89
N PRO A 375 24.16 -6.00 6.71
CA PRO A 375 24.00 -6.73 5.44
C PRO A 375 24.93 -7.93 5.31
N ASP A 376 26.02 -7.94 6.07
CA ASP A 376 27.01 -9.01 6.11
C ASP A 376 26.68 -10.07 7.17
N ASN A 377 27.05 -11.32 6.89
CA ASN A 377 26.95 -12.43 7.82
C ASN A 377 28.17 -12.44 8.76
N THR A 378 27.95 -12.66 10.06
CA THR A 378 29.04 -12.83 11.02
C THR A 378 29.89 -14.09 10.78
N GLY A 379 29.43 -15.01 9.93
CA GLY A 379 30.11 -16.29 9.66
C GLY A 379 30.04 -17.28 10.83
N GLU A 380 29.29 -16.97 11.89
CA GLU A 380 28.95 -17.91 12.96
C GLU A 380 27.73 -18.74 12.54
N ASN A 381 27.96 -20.02 12.23
CA ASN A 381 26.88 -20.98 12.04
C ASN A 381 26.59 -21.64 13.39
N ASN A 382 25.86 -20.94 14.26
CA ASN A 382 25.45 -21.52 15.54
C ASN A 382 24.37 -22.57 15.25
N SER A 383 24.72 -23.85 15.33
CA SER A 383 23.74 -24.92 15.31
C SER A 383 22.88 -24.83 16.56
N TRP A 384 21.57 -24.72 16.39
CA TRP A 384 20.57 -24.62 17.47
C TRP A 384 20.37 -25.92 18.27
N ASN A 385 21.37 -26.81 18.31
CA ASN A 385 21.25 -28.15 18.85
C ASN A 385 22.01 -28.29 20.18
N THR A 386 21.62 -27.48 21.18
CA THR A 386 21.96 -27.76 22.59
C THR A 386 20.68 -28.21 23.27
N GLY A 387 20.60 -29.50 23.61
CA GLY A 387 19.39 -30.24 24.00
C GLY A 387 18.71 -29.85 25.30
N ASN A 388 18.68 -28.56 25.66
CA ASN A 388 17.99 -28.04 26.84
C ASN A 388 17.32 -26.68 26.55
N GLN A 389 16.47 -26.63 25.52
CA GLN A 389 15.70 -25.44 25.16
C GLN A 389 14.23 -25.83 25.04
N ASN A 390 13.30 -25.00 25.55
CA ASN A 390 11.89 -25.06 25.15
C ASN A 390 11.75 -24.24 23.86
N PRO A 391 11.79 -24.83 22.66
CA PRO A 391 11.62 -24.09 21.42
C PRO A 391 10.21 -23.51 21.34
N VAL A 392 10.10 -22.28 20.80
CA VAL A 392 8.81 -21.72 20.39
C VAL A 392 8.19 -22.67 19.36
N ARG A 393 6.94 -23.09 19.59
CA ARG A 393 6.27 -23.98 18.66
C ARG A 393 5.75 -23.16 17.50
N ILE A 394 6.31 -23.38 16.31
CA ILE A 394 5.87 -22.70 15.09
C ILE A 394 4.88 -23.62 14.37
N PRO A 395 3.57 -23.30 14.38
CA PRO A 395 2.62 -24.01 13.54
C PRO A 395 2.92 -23.71 12.07
N ASN A 396 2.80 -24.72 11.22
CA ASN A 396 2.88 -24.56 9.77
C ASN A 396 1.60 -25.11 9.13
N PRO A 397 0.68 -24.26 8.64
CA PRO A 397 0.76 -22.79 8.61
C PRO A 397 0.28 -22.11 9.91
N VAL A 398 0.76 -20.89 10.17
CA VAL A 398 0.07 -19.94 11.07
C VAL A 398 -1.30 -19.60 10.50
N VAL A 399 -2.31 -19.58 11.37
CA VAL A 399 -3.71 -19.32 11.03
C VAL A 399 -4.02 -17.82 11.23
N VAL A 400 -4.81 -17.26 10.33
CA VAL A 400 -5.32 -15.88 10.38
C VAL A 400 -6.83 -15.93 10.57
N ASP A 401 -7.31 -15.33 11.65
CA ASP A 401 -8.74 -15.31 12.01
C ASP A 401 -9.36 -13.91 11.81
N PRO A 402 -10.69 -13.82 11.57
CA PRO A 402 -11.40 -12.55 11.56
C PRO A 402 -11.33 -11.88 12.94
N LEU A 403 -11.05 -10.57 12.95
CA LEU A 403 -11.02 -9.80 14.18
C LEU A 403 -12.46 -9.55 14.68
N ALA A 404 -12.77 -9.98 15.91
CA ALA A 404 -14.11 -9.85 16.49
C ALA A 404 -14.57 -8.38 16.63
N GLU A 405 -15.84 -8.11 16.32
CA GLU A 405 -16.44 -6.75 16.33
C GLU A 405 -16.32 -6.06 17.69
N ASP A 406 -16.49 -6.79 18.80
CA ASP A 406 -16.48 -6.30 20.20
C ASP A 406 -15.07 -6.02 20.77
N THR A 407 -14.02 -6.09 19.96
CA THR A 407 -12.72 -5.55 20.37
C THR A 407 -12.78 -4.04 20.26
N SER A 408 -12.68 -3.34 21.39
CA SER A 408 -12.72 -1.87 21.57
C SER A 408 -11.51 -1.12 20.97
N ILE A 409 -11.10 -1.53 19.77
CA ILE A 409 -10.02 -0.95 18.99
C ILE A 409 -10.60 0.28 18.28
N GLU A 410 -10.80 1.36 19.02
CA GLU A 410 -10.93 2.71 18.46
C GLU A 410 -9.52 3.22 18.15
N ALA A 411 -9.12 3.17 16.88
CA ALA A 411 -7.91 3.85 16.43
C ALA A 411 -8.16 5.36 16.36
N THR A 412 -7.99 6.02 17.49
CA THR A 412 -7.90 7.49 17.54
C THR A 412 -6.68 7.88 18.38
N THR A 413 -5.60 8.18 17.67
CA THR A 413 -4.43 8.98 18.09
C THR A 413 -3.81 8.67 19.47
N THR A 414 -2.56 8.19 19.46
CA THR A 414 -1.61 8.08 20.59
C THR A 414 -2.05 7.18 21.75
N PRO A 415 -1.24 6.19 22.13
CA PRO A 415 -1.69 4.82 22.02
C PRO A 415 -2.78 4.49 23.04
N ALA A 416 -3.91 4.01 22.51
CA ALA A 416 -4.96 3.41 23.32
C ALA A 416 -4.40 2.18 24.07
N PRO A 417 -4.90 1.83 25.26
CA PRO A 417 -4.43 0.68 26.04
C PRO A 417 -4.43 -0.65 25.27
N GLU A 418 -5.24 -0.75 24.21
CA GLU A 418 -5.43 -1.94 23.37
C GLU A 418 -4.42 -2.03 22.21
N GLU A 419 -3.91 -0.90 21.70
CA GLU A 419 -2.77 -0.87 20.77
C GLU A 419 -1.48 -1.37 21.42
N LYS A 420 -1.38 -1.35 22.75
CA LYS A 420 -0.23 -1.89 23.50
C LYS A 420 -0.03 -3.41 23.35
N LYS A 421 -0.99 -4.13 22.77
CA LYS A 421 -0.83 -5.57 22.46
C LYS A 421 -0.01 -5.84 21.20
N PHE A 422 0.06 -4.88 20.27
CA PHE A 422 0.76 -5.04 19.00
C PHE A 422 2.09 -4.29 19.02
N ALA A 423 3.18 -5.02 19.27
CA ALA A 423 4.55 -4.54 19.09
C ALA A 423 5.05 -4.82 17.65
N ASP A 424 4.30 -4.34 16.66
CA ASP A 424 4.61 -4.50 15.22
C ASP A 424 5.08 -3.20 14.56
N TYR A 425 5.89 -3.39 13.51
CA TYR A 425 6.46 -2.33 12.68
C TYR A 425 6.64 -2.82 11.24
N ILE A 426 6.46 -1.92 10.26
CA ILE A 426 6.98 -2.10 8.91
C ILE A 426 8.35 -1.43 8.84
N LEU A 427 9.40 -2.22 8.75
CA LEU A 427 10.78 -1.75 8.67
C LEU A 427 11.22 -1.59 7.22
N ILE A 428 11.73 -0.40 6.90
CA ILE A 428 12.34 -0.07 5.61
C ILE A 428 13.85 -0.19 5.74
N LEU A 429 14.42 -1.19 5.08
CA LEU A 429 15.87 -1.37 5.02
C LEU A 429 16.45 -0.47 3.91
N PRO A 430 17.58 0.20 4.17
CA PRO A 430 18.17 1.16 3.23
C PRO A 430 18.93 0.51 2.05
N LEU A 431 18.60 -0.74 1.69
CA LEU A 431 19.06 -1.39 0.46
C LEU A 431 17.92 -1.50 -0.55
N PRO A 432 18.08 -1.10 -1.81
CA PRO A 432 17.01 -1.09 -2.81
C PRO A 432 16.42 -2.47 -3.09
N ASN A 433 17.23 -3.53 -2.96
CA ASN A 433 16.86 -4.90 -3.34
C ASN A 433 16.21 -5.72 -2.22
N ILE A 434 15.98 -5.13 -1.04
CA ILE A 434 15.32 -5.80 0.08
C ILE A 434 13.93 -5.19 0.26
N PRO A 435 12.81 -5.91 0.08
CA PRO A 435 11.49 -5.32 0.31
C PRO A 435 11.31 -4.87 1.77
N PRO A 436 10.44 -3.88 2.05
CA PRO A 436 10.07 -3.55 3.42
C PRO A 436 9.53 -4.78 4.16
N ILE A 437 9.88 -4.90 5.43
CA ILE A 437 9.63 -6.11 6.24
C ILE A 437 8.64 -5.76 7.33
N HIS A 438 7.55 -6.51 7.43
CA HIS A 438 6.66 -6.40 8.58
C HIS A 438 7.24 -7.27 9.71
N VAL A 439 7.67 -6.64 10.79
CA VAL A 439 8.23 -7.28 11.96
C VAL A 439 7.27 -7.19 13.13
N TYR A 440 7.21 -8.25 13.93
CA TYR A 440 6.47 -8.28 15.17
C TYR A 440 7.34 -8.85 16.29
N LEU A 441 7.35 -8.15 17.43
CA LEU A 441 8.27 -8.38 18.54
C LEU A 441 7.53 -8.91 19.77
N HIS A 442 8.18 -9.80 20.51
CA HIS A 442 7.76 -10.18 21.85
C HIS A 442 8.95 -10.44 22.76
N SER A 443 8.85 -9.98 24.01
CA SER A 443 9.83 -10.19 25.07
C SER A 443 9.18 -10.86 26.27
N VAL A 444 9.87 -11.85 26.84
CA VAL A 444 9.46 -12.55 28.07
C VAL A 444 10.56 -12.48 29.12
N LEU A 445 10.19 -12.21 30.37
CA LEU A 445 11.08 -12.38 31.52
C LEU A 445 11.30 -13.87 31.81
N LYS A 446 12.54 -14.36 31.71
CA LYS A 446 12.90 -15.75 32.06
C LYS A 446 14.13 -15.82 32.96
N GLY A 447 14.27 -16.95 33.65
CA GLY A 447 15.48 -17.32 34.40
C GLY A 447 15.87 -16.30 35.47
N ASN A 448 17.16 -15.93 35.50
CA ASN A 448 17.73 -15.04 36.51
C ASN A 448 17.12 -13.63 36.51
N VAL A 449 16.50 -13.17 35.42
CA VAL A 449 15.83 -11.85 35.41
C VAL A 449 14.43 -11.84 35.95
N ALA A 450 13.69 -12.94 35.84
CA ALA A 450 12.48 -13.08 36.65
C ALA A 450 12.84 -12.98 38.14
N GLU A 451 13.98 -13.52 38.56
CA GLU A 451 14.45 -13.41 39.94
C GLU A 451 14.88 -11.99 40.32
N GLU A 452 15.65 -11.32 39.48
CA GLU A 452 16.12 -9.95 39.72
C GLU A 452 14.97 -8.93 39.74
N ALA A 453 14.02 -9.06 38.80
CA ALA A 453 12.83 -8.20 38.72
C ALA A 453 11.89 -8.45 39.91
N ALA A 454 11.70 -9.71 40.31
CA ALA A 454 10.96 -10.04 41.51
C ALA A 454 11.60 -9.47 42.78
N LYS A 455 12.93 -9.53 42.93
CA LYS A 455 13.66 -8.92 44.05
C LYS A 455 13.39 -7.41 44.17
N LYS A 456 13.40 -6.68 43.05
CA LYS A 456 13.07 -5.22 43.04
C LYS A 456 11.66 -4.92 43.53
N LEU A 457 10.72 -5.83 43.26
CA LEU A 457 9.35 -5.75 43.70
C LEU A 457 9.14 -6.23 45.15
N GLY A 458 10.24 -6.55 45.86
CA GLY A 458 10.22 -7.04 47.24
C GLY A 458 10.06 -8.55 47.39
N TYR A 459 10.09 -9.32 46.29
CA TYR A 459 9.95 -10.78 46.29
C TYR A 459 11.32 -11.45 46.28
N ASN A 460 11.99 -11.37 47.43
CA ASN A 460 13.39 -11.76 47.58
C ASN A 460 13.64 -13.28 47.63
N ARG A 461 12.60 -14.08 47.82
CA ARG A 461 12.72 -15.54 47.96
C ARG A 461 12.26 -16.26 46.70
N ARG A 462 13.20 -16.82 45.95
CA ARG A 462 12.90 -17.76 44.86
C ARG A 462 12.36 -19.09 45.40
N VAL A 463 11.35 -19.61 44.74
CA VAL A 463 10.68 -20.88 45.02
C VAL A 463 10.63 -21.67 43.72
N ALA A 464 11.16 -22.89 43.76
CA ALA A 464 11.16 -23.78 42.60
C ALA A 464 9.71 -24.10 42.16
N PRO A 465 9.46 -24.33 40.86
CA PRO A 465 8.11 -24.57 40.33
C PRO A 465 7.35 -25.66 41.08
N ASN A 466 8.04 -26.76 41.41
CA ASN A 466 7.50 -27.91 42.13
C ASN A 466 7.28 -27.67 43.64
N LYS A 467 7.70 -26.53 44.18
CA LYS A 467 7.55 -26.15 45.59
C LYS A 467 6.55 -25.01 45.80
N ALA A 468 6.03 -24.42 44.73
CA ALA A 468 4.98 -23.41 44.82
C ALA A 468 3.63 -24.07 45.14
N PRO A 469 2.74 -23.40 45.92
CA PRO A 469 1.40 -23.93 46.25
C PRO A 469 0.40 -23.82 45.08
N PHE A 470 0.88 -23.62 43.86
CA PHE A 470 0.10 -23.46 42.64
C PHE A 470 0.90 -23.98 41.45
N ASN A 471 0.22 -24.30 40.34
CA ASN A 471 0.89 -24.67 39.10
C ASN A 471 1.43 -23.42 38.40
N SER A 472 2.76 -23.29 38.35
CA SER A 472 3.45 -22.19 37.68
C SER A 472 3.89 -22.54 36.25
N HIS A 473 3.44 -23.66 35.68
CA HIS A 473 3.81 -24.11 34.32
C HIS A 473 5.33 -24.19 34.11
N GLY A 474 6.05 -24.70 35.12
CA GLY A 474 7.50 -24.84 35.08
C GLY A 474 8.27 -23.55 35.36
N GLN A 475 7.61 -22.42 35.65
CA GLN A 475 8.27 -21.16 36.00
C GLN A 475 8.64 -21.10 37.48
N PRO A 476 9.78 -20.47 37.85
CA PRO A 476 10.08 -20.17 39.24
C PRO A 476 9.07 -19.16 39.80
N ALA A 477 8.62 -19.38 41.02
CA ALA A 477 7.81 -18.44 41.78
C ALA A 477 8.71 -17.62 42.72
N PHE A 478 8.28 -16.41 43.05
CA PHE A 478 8.98 -15.52 43.97
C PHE A 478 8.04 -15.11 45.09
N PHE A 479 8.55 -15.08 46.32
CA PHE A 479 7.76 -14.86 47.53
C PHE A 479 8.32 -13.69 48.34
N ASN A 480 7.44 -12.81 48.82
CA ASN A 480 7.80 -11.65 49.65
C ASN A 480 7.42 -11.79 51.14
N GLY A 481 6.91 -12.95 51.56
CA GLY A 481 6.38 -13.17 52.91
C GLY A 481 4.85 -13.16 53.02
N LYS A 482 4.16 -12.51 52.06
CA LYS A 482 2.69 -12.33 52.05
C LYS A 482 2.03 -13.05 50.88
N ASP A 483 2.60 -12.94 49.69
CA ASP A 483 2.05 -13.46 48.45
C ASP A 483 3.19 -13.87 47.50
N TYR A 484 2.81 -14.55 46.42
CA TYR A 484 3.71 -15.02 45.38
C TYR A 484 3.48 -14.26 44.09
N ILE A 485 4.55 -14.09 43.31
CA ILE A 485 4.49 -13.74 41.90
C ILE A 485 5.21 -14.80 41.08
N THR A 486 4.76 -15.02 39.86
CA THR A 486 5.45 -15.83 38.85
C THR A 486 5.35 -15.07 37.52
N PRO A 487 6.35 -15.14 36.64
CA PRO A 487 6.27 -14.50 35.33
C PRO A 487 4.99 -14.93 34.61
N ASP A 488 4.28 -13.96 34.02
CA ASP A 488 3.11 -14.23 33.19
C ASP A 488 3.58 -14.67 31.79
N VAL A 489 3.98 -15.93 31.70
CA VAL A 489 4.44 -16.55 30.44
C VAL A 489 3.30 -16.84 29.48
N ASP A 490 2.07 -16.81 29.99
CA ASP A 490 0.86 -17.11 29.23
C ASP A 490 0.44 -15.97 28.28
N GLY A 491 1.14 -14.82 28.31
CA GLY A 491 1.09 -13.79 27.27
C GLY A 491 -0.25 -13.05 27.06
N HIS A 492 -1.36 -13.49 27.68
CA HIS A 492 -2.70 -13.03 27.33
C HIS A 492 -2.98 -11.55 27.68
N ASN A 493 -2.15 -10.87 28.48
CA ASN A 493 -2.51 -9.55 28.99
C ASN A 493 -1.38 -8.52 29.09
N VAL A 494 -0.11 -8.90 29.35
CA VAL A 494 0.97 -7.91 29.60
C VAL A 494 2.37 -8.43 29.24
N SER A 495 3.11 -7.69 28.42
CA SER A 495 4.55 -7.91 28.20
C SER A 495 5.31 -7.69 29.52
N GLU A 496 6.20 -8.63 29.88
CA GLU A 496 6.94 -8.59 31.16
C GLU A 496 6.04 -8.60 32.41
N GLY A 497 4.81 -9.11 32.30
CA GLY A 497 3.82 -9.15 33.39
C GLY A 497 4.06 -10.23 34.44
N TRP A 498 3.32 -10.11 35.54
CA TRP A 498 3.32 -11.06 36.66
C TRP A 498 1.93 -11.64 36.89
N LYS A 499 1.86 -12.95 37.12
CA LYS A 499 0.72 -13.54 37.81
C LYS A 499 0.95 -13.51 39.30
N LYS A 500 -0.02 -12.99 40.04
CA LYS A 500 0.05 -12.89 41.50
C LYS A 500 -0.85 -13.91 42.17
N PHE A 501 -0.36 -14.53 43.24
CA PHE A 501 -1.05 -15.57 43.99
C PHE A 501 -0.96 -15.29 45.49
N SER A 502 -2.03 -15.57 46.24
CA SER A 502 -2.01 -15.52 47.70
C SER A 502 -1.04 -16.54 48.29
N LYS A 503 -0.71 -16.41 49.58
CA LYS A 503 0.09 -17.40 50.33
C LYS A 503 -0.45 -18.83 50.24
N LYS A 504 -1.76 -19.01 50.04
CA LYS A 504 -2.44 -20.31 49.91
C LYS A 504 -2.49 -20.84 48.47
N GLY A 505 -1.89 -20.13 47.50
CA GLY A 505 -1.87 -20.52 46.10
C GLY A 505 -3.11 -20.11 45.29
N VAL A 506 -4.03 -19.32 45.87
CA VAL A 506 -5.18 -18.77 45.13
C VAL A 506 -4.73 -17.61 44.24
N ARG A 507 -5.08 -17.64 42.94
CA ARG A 507 -4.76 -16.57 41.98
C ARG A 507 -5.47 -15.27 42.36
N LEU A 508 -4.72 -14.16 42.40
CA LEU A 508 -5.21 -12.81 42.75
C LEU A 508 -5.41 -11.90 41.52
N GLY A 509 -4.80 -12.27 40.39
CA GLY A 509 -4.96 -11.57 39.12
C GLY A 509 -3.70 -11.58 38.28
N THR A 510 -3.77 -10.86 37.16
CA THR A 510 -2.62 -10.56 36.30
C THR A 510 -2.22 -9.09 36.46
N TYR A 511 -0.92 -8.86 36.53
CA TYR A 511 -0.31 -7.59 36.86
C TYR A 511 0.75 -7.22 35.84
N ASP A 512 0.99 -5.92 35.66
CA ASP A 512 2.09 -5.43 34.82
C ASP A 512 3.45 -5.58 35.49
N LYS A 513 4.52 -5.20 34.79
CA LYS A 513 5.91 -5.25 35.27
C LYS A 513 6.15 -4.52 36.61
N TYR A 514 5.26 -3.63 37.03
CA TYR A 514 5.33 -2.84 38.27
C TYR A 514 4.34 -3.29 39.36
N LEU A 515 3.63 -4.39 39.15
CA LEU A 515 2.56 -4.88 40.03
C LEU A 515 1.32 -3.97 40.11
N ASN A 516 1.02 -3.22 39.05
CA ASN A 516 -0.31 -2.65 38.88
C ASN A 516 -1.23 -3.73 38.31
N ARG A 517 -2.43 -3.87 38.88
CA ARG A 517 -3.38 -4.91 38.48
C ARG A 517 -3.95 -4.57 37.10
N VAL A 518 -3.79 -5.47 36.15
CA VAL A 518 -4.32 -5.33 34.78
C VAL A 518 -5.61 -6.11 34.60
N LYS A 519 -5.71 -7.30 35.21
CA LYS A 519 -6.91 -8.13 35.11
C LYS A 519 -7.25 -8.87 36.40
N GLY A 520 -8.55 -8.98 36.64
CA GLY A 520 -9.20 -9.49 37.84
C GLY A 520 -9.00 -10.96 38.10
#